data_AF-A0A974YH59-F1
#
_entry.id   AF-A0A974YH59-F1
#
_cell.length_a   1.000
_cell.length_b   1.000
_cell.length_c   1.000
_cell.angle_alpha   90.00
_cell.angle_beta   90.00
_cell.angle_gamma   90.00
#
_symmetry.space_group_name_H-M   'P 1'
#
loop_
_entity.id
_entity.type
_entity.pdbx_description
1 polymer ?
#
loop_
_entity_poly.entity_id
_entity_poly.type
_entity_poly.pdbx_seq_one_letter_code
_entity_poly.pdbx_strand_id
1 'polypeptide(L)' 'MTTRKRTDPSASDESSSFDHGALDIVRVPPEEQGPGFLKMLQANGTVMPVDEGWTQKQGLPPYIEWVLFPNGDLARVSSS' A
#
# COMPACT_ATOMS: atom_id res chain seq x y z
N MET A 1 52.91 -15.97 -13.29
CA MET A 1 51.47 -15.69 -13.53
C MET A 1 50.79 -15.66 -12.17
N THR A 2 50.42 -14.48 -11.66
CA THR A 2 49.69 -14.39 -10.39
C THR A 2 48.63 -13.30 -10.50
N THR A 3 47.39 -13.74 -10.58
CA THR A 3 46.19 -12.97 -10.92
C THR A 3 45.74 -12.08 -9.76
N ARG A 4 45.43 -10.82 -10.07
CA ARG A 4 44.81 -9.85 -9.15
C ARG A 4 43.39 -10.31 -8.79
N LYS A 5 43.03 -10.36 -7.51
CA LYS A 5 41.63 -10.40 -7.05
C LYS A 5 41.40 -9.22 -6.10
N ARG A 6 40.94 -8.09 -6.67
CA ARG A 6 40.34 -6.99 -5.91
C ARG A 6 38.86 -7.36 -5.81
N THR A 7 38.46 -7.95 -4.69
CA THR A 7 37.05 -8.17 -4.39
C THR A 7 36.49 -6.83 -3.92
N ASP A 8 35.68 -6.22 -4.78
CA ASP A 8 34.77 -5.14 -4.43
C ASP A 8 33.55 -5.78 -3.75
N PRO A 9 33.29 -5.57 -2.45
CA PRO A 9 32.04 -5.99 -1.88
C PRO A 9 30.99 -4.91 -2.17
N SER A 10 30.16 -5.27 -3.15
CA SER A 10 28.71 -5.11 -3.11
C SER A 10 28.20 -3.68 -2.96
N ALA A 11 27.66 -3.18 -4.08
CA ALA A 11 26.60 -2.19 -4.08
C ALA A 11 25.58 -2.53 -2.98
N SER A 12 25.57 -1.73 -1.92
CA SER A 12 24.43 -1.62 -1.01
C SER A 12 23.31 -0.94 -1.78
N ASP A 13 22.66 -1.70 -2.67
CA ASP A 13 21.29 -1.45 -3.06
C ASP A 13 20.44 -1.82 -1.84
N GLU A 14 20.45 -0.95 -0.81
CA GLU A 14 19.36 -0.94 0.15
C GLU A 14 18.15 -0.39 -0.58
N SER A 15 17.52 -1.30 -1.31
CA SER A 15 16.10 -1.28 -1.60
C SER A 15 15.40 -0.68 -0.39
N SER A 16 15.00 0.58 -0.52
CA SER A 16 14.14 1.27 0.44
C SER A 16 12.77 0.60 0.36
N SER A 17 12.68 -0.62 0.89
CA SER A 17 11.44 -1.27 1.26
C SER A 17 10.85 -0.37 2.33
N PHE A 18 9.91 0.48 1.92
CA PHE A 18 9.01 1.16 2.84
C PHE A 18 8.32 0.06 3.65
N ASP A 19 8.86 -0.22 4.83
CA ASP A 19 8.26 -1.09 5.83
C ASP A 19 7.05 -0.33 6.39
N HIS A 20 5.94 -0.45 5.67
CA HIS A 20 4.65 -0.17 6.25
C HIS A 20 4.43 -1.33 7.22
N GLY A 21 4.67 -1.10 8.52
CA GLY A 21 4.30 -2.05 9.58
C GLY A 21 2.87 -2.56 9.37
N ALA A 22 2.51 -3.69 10.00
CA ALA A 22 1.22 -4.35 9.81
C ALA A 22 0.07 -3.33 9.73
N LEU A 23 -0.43 -3.08 8.52
CA LEU A 23 -1.48 -2.09 8.34
C LEU A 23 -2.71 -2.59 9.11
N ASP A 24 -3.48 -1.71 9.70
CA ASP A 24 -4.78 -2.10 10.26
C ASP A 24 -5.84 -1.72 9.23
N ILE A 25 -6.58 -2.71 8.72
CA ILE A 25 -7.63 -2.51 7.73
C ILE A 25 -8.97 -2.60 8.44
N VAL A 26 -9.58 -1.45 8.67
CA VAL A 26 -10.93 -1.36 9.26
C VAL A 26 -11.93 -1.22 8.13
N ARG A 27 -12.79 -2.24 7.96
CA ARG A 27 -13.91 -2.16 7.01
C ARG A 27 -14.92 -1.13 7.51
N VAL A 28 -15.31 -0.22 6.63
CA VAL A 28 -16.33 0.78 6.92
C VAL A 28 -17.62 0.39 6.21
N PRO A 29 -18.71 0.12 6.94
CA PRO A 29 -19.97 -0.29 6.33
C PRO A 29 -20.50 0.83 5.41
N PRO A 30 -21.20 0.47 4.32
CA PRO A 30 -21.70 1.43 3.34
C PRO A 30 -22.69 2.43 3.93
N GLU A 31 -23.32 2.10 5.07
CA GLU A 31 -24.20 3.00 5.83
C GLU A 31 -23.48 4.22 6.40
N GLU A 32 -22.18 4.08 6.71
CA GLU A 32 -21.32 5.18 7.17
C GLU A 32 -20.72 5.98 6.00
N GLN A 33 -20.81 5.45 4.78
CA GLN A 33 -20.30 6.09 3.57
C GLN A 33 -21.37 7.07 3.04
N GLY A 34 -21.29 8.32 3.48
CA GLY A 34 -22.20 9.37 3.03
C GLY A 34 -22.23 9.55 1.50
N PRO A 35 -23.28 10.18 0.95
CA PRO A 35 -23.41 10.40 -0.48
C PRO A 35 -22.21 11.21 -1.02
N GLY A 36 -21.48 10.63 -1.97
CA GLY A 36 -20.30 11.25 -2.57
C GLY A 36 -18.99 11.02 -1.83
N PHE A 37 -18.98 10.23 -0.75
CA PHE A 37 -17.76 9.88 -0.02
C PHE A 37 -16.71 9.21 -0.91
N LEU A 38 -17.09 8.16 -1.64
CA LEU A 38 -16.19 7.49 -2.59
C LEU A 38 -15.67 8.44 -3.69
N LYS A 39 -16.55 9.30 -4.22
CA LYS A 39 -16.16 10.31 -5.22
C LYS A 39 -15.15 11.31 -4.66
N MET A 40 -15.30 11.71 -3.40
CA MET A 40 -14.36 12.61 -2.72
C MET A 40 -12.99 11.94 -2.58
N LEU A 41 -12.95 10.68 -2.15
CA LEU A 41 -11.68 9.94 -2.02
C LEU A 41 -10.98 9.75 -3.37
N GLN A 42 -11.74 9.42 -4.42
CA GLN A 42 -11.21 9.30 -5.78
C GLN A 42 -10.69 10.66 -6.30
N ALA A 43 -11.42 11.75 -6.03
CA ALA A 43 -11.00 13.10 -6.42
C ALA A 43 -9.72 13.55 -5.70
N ASN A 44 -9.53 13.14 -4.44
CA ASN A 44 -8.32 13.41 -3.67
C ASN A 44 -7.17 12.44 -4.00
N GLY A 45 -7.43 11.36 -4.74
CA GLY A 45 -6.43 10.32 -5.01
C GLY A 45 -6.00 9.53 -3.76
N THR A 46 -6.82 9.52 -2.71
CA THR A 46 -6.53 8.84 -1.43
C THR A 46 -7.13 7.43 -1.34
N VAL A 47 -7.83 6.99 -2.39
CA VAL A 47 -8.39 5.64 -2.51
C VAL A 47 -7.75 4.89 -3.67
N MET A 48 -7.40 3.63 -3.43
CA MET A 48 -6.91 2.72 -4.45
C MET A 48 -7.88 1.54 -4.61
N PRO A 49 -8.36 1.25 -5.83
CA PRO A 49 -9.04 -0.01 -6.09
C PRO A 49 -8.05 -1.16 -6.01
N VAL A 50 -8.47 -2.27 -5.41
CA VAL A 50 -7.66 -3.49 -5.28
C VAL A 50 -8.38 -4.68 -5.88
N ASP A 51 -7.61 -5.70 -6.25
CA ASP A 51 -8.13 -6.97 -6.74
C ASP A 51 -8.48 -7.94 -5.60
N GLU A 52 -9.21 -9.01 -5.92
CA GLU A 52 -9.62 -10.04 -4.94
C GLU A 52 -8.43 -10.75 -4.27
N GLY A 53 -7.29 -10.80 -4.96
CA GLY A 53 -6.03 -11.36 -4.44
C GLY A 53 -5.12 -10.33 -3.75
N TRP A 54 -5.57 -9.08 -3.59
CA TRP A 54 -4.76 -8.08 -2.94
C TRP A 54 -4.58 -8.42 -1.46
N THR A 55 -3.34 -8.34 -1.01
CA THR A 55 -2.97 -8.55 0.38
C THR A 55 -2.23 -7.33 0.88
N GLN A 56 -2.42 -7.04 2.15
CA GLN A 56 -1.79 -5.95 2.88
C GLN A 56 -0.25 -5.90 2.77
N LYS A 57 0.38 -7.03 2.44
CA LYS A 57 1.83 -7.16 2.23
C LYS A 57 2.33 -6.53 0.93
N GLN A 58 1.44 -6.20 -0.01
CA GLN A 58 1.84 -5.63 -1.30
C GLN A 58 2.30 -4.17 -1.21
N GLY A 59 2.19 -3.56 -0.03
CA GLY A 59 2.50 -2.16 0.19
C GLY A 59 1.43 -1.26 -0.43
N LEU A 60 1.12 -0.16 0.24
CA LEU A 60 0.27 0.88 -0.32
C LEU A 60 1.10 2.14 -0.46
N PRO A 61 0.88 2.94 -1.52
CA PRO A 61 1.49 4.26 -1.57
C PRO A 61 1.13 5.04 -0.29
N PRO A 62 2.06 5.82 0.29
CA PRO A 62 1.87 6.44 1.61
C PRO A 62 0.74 7.48 1.65
N TYR A 63 0.24 7.93 0.50
CA TYR A 63 -0.89 8.84 0.36
C TYR A 63 -2.24 8.13 0.24
N ILE A 64 -2.25 6.79 0.11
CA ILE A 64 -3.48 6.00 0.09
C ILE A 64 -3.90 5.72 1.52
N GLU A 65 -5.06 6.26 1.88
CA GLU A 65 -5.70 6.06 3.17
C GLU A 65 -6.87 5.06 3.07
N TRP A 66 -7.29 4.72 1.85
CA TRP A 66 -8.48 3.92 1.60
C TRP A 66 -8.26 2.87 0.50
N VAL A 67 -8.85 1.70 0.70
CA VAL A 67 -8.84 0.60 -0.26
C VAL A 67 -10.28 0.28 -0.65
N LEU A 68 -10.54 0.23 -1.95
CA LEU A 68 -11.82 -0.20 -2.53
C LEU A 68 -11.68 -1.63 -3.05
N PHE A 69 -12.39 -2.56 -2.43
CA PHE A 69 -12.44 -3.96 -2.83
C PHE A 69 -13.39 -4.17 -4.02
N PRO A 70 -13.22 -5.24 -4.82
CA PRO A 70 -14.05 -5.50 -6.00
C PRO A 70 -15.51 -5.80 -5.65
N ASN A 71 -15.78 -6.20 -4.41
CA ASN A 71 -17.13 -6.41 -3.88
C ASN A 71 -17.83 -5.09 -3.47
N GLY A 72 -17.17 -3.94 -3.62
CA GLY A 72 -17.69 -2.63 -3.23
C GLY A 72 -17.45 -2.27 -1.77
N ASP A 73 -16.78 -3.12 -0.99
CA ASP A 73 -16.37 -2.75 0.37
C ASP A 73 -15.28 -1.69 0.32
N LEU A 74 -15.38 -0.74 1.24
CA LEU A 74 -14.34 0.23 1.48
C LEU A 74 -13.69 -0.07 2.82
N ALA A 75 -12.37 -0.01 2.87
CA ALA A 75 -11.65 -0.11 4.11
C ALA A 75 -10.66 1.03 4.27
N ARG A 76 -10.57 1.53 5.49
CA ARG A 76 -9.57 2.51 5.87
C ARG A 76 -8.28 1.79 6.19
N VAL A 77 -7.20 2.30 5.64
CA VAL A 77 -5.84 1.86 5.89
C VAL A 77 -5.30 2.76 6.99
N SER A 78 -5.14 2.21 8.19
CA SER A 78 -4.42 2.91 9.26
C SER A 78 -3.02 2.33 9.35
N SER A 79 -2.01 3.19 9.33
CA SER A 79 -0.68 2.83 9.81
C SER A 79 -0.72 2.93 11.33
N SER A 80 -0.65 1.79 12.02
CA SER A 80 -0.49 1.74 13.48
C SER A 80 0.96 1.95 13.88
#